data_AF-A0A8T0KKB6-F1
#
_entry.id   AF-A0A8T0KKB6-F1
#
_cell.length_a   1.000
_cell.length_b   1.000
_cell.length_c   1.000
_cell.angle_alpha   90.00
_cell.angle_beta   90.00
_cell.angle_gamma   90.00
#
_symmetry.space_group_name_H-M   'P 1'
#
loop_
_entity.id
_entity.type
_entity.pdbx_description
1 polymer ?
#
loop_
_entity_poly.entity_id
_entity_poly.type
_entity_poly.pdbx_seq_one_letter_code
_entity_poly.pdbx_strand_id
1 'polypeptide(L)'
;MANDPRQNEAQVTLILGPDSTHLESLISHLMSFSNDQRSQLESLFNLCKQTRPESLLLGLAHILHTAPKPETRTMSAILLRRHFTHHHDSFLWPLLSPAARSSLHFVLLSSLQQEPIKSIPKKLYDTISELTATILPDDPSTWSDLLPLLFQWVTSPEPRLQEVSLMIFAQLAHYIGQTILPQLSTFHSVL
;
A
#
# COMPACT_ATOMS: atom_id res chain seq x y z
N MET A 1 27.30 7.10 -20.09
CA MET A 1 28.00 5.85 -19.72
C MET A 1 26.93 4.89 -19.24
N ALA A 2 26.63 3.83 -19.99
CA ALA A 2 25.59 2.89 -19.59
C ALA A 2 26.14 2.00 -18.46
N ASN A 3 25.48 1.95 -17.30
CA ASN A 3 25.84 1.03 -16.22
C ASN A 3 25.79 -0.42 -16.72
N ASP A 4 26.76 -1.26 -16.30
CA ASP A 4 26.78 -2.69 -16.60
C ASP A 4 25.51 -3.36 -16.01
N PRO A 5 24.70 -4.10 -16.79
CA PRO A 5 23.49 -4.76 -16.30
C PRO A 5 23.74 -5.68 -15.10
N ARG A 6 24.92 -6.30 -15.01
CA ARG A 6 25.29 -7.14 -13.84
C ARG A 6 25.48 -6.31 -12.57
N GLN A 7 26.03 -5.10 -12.70
CA GLN A 7 26.21 -4.17 -11.60
C GLN A 7 24.85 -3.65 -11.10
N ASN A 8 23.94 -3.35 -12.02
CA ASN A 8 22.58 -2.95 -11.69
C ASN A 8 21.83 -4.05 -10.93
N GLU A 9 21.92 -5.31 -11.37
CA GLU A 9 21.25 -6.43 -10.69
C GLU A 9 21.82 -6.71 -9.30
N ALA A 10 23.15 -6.63 -9.13
CA ALA A 10 23.78 -6.74 -7.81
C ALA A 10 23.30 -5.63 -6.86
N GLN A 11 23.17 -4.40 -7.36
CA GLN A 11 22.69 -3.27 -6.58
C GLN A 11 21.21 -3.42 -6.18
N VAL A 12 20.34 -3.87 -7.10
CA VAL A 12 18.94 -4.16 -6.79
C VAL A 12 18.82 -5.29 -5.76
N THR A 13 19.66 -6.32 -5.87
CA THR A 13 19.67 -7.45 -4.91
C THR A 13 20.08 -6.99 -3.51
N LEU A 14 21.03 -6.05 -3.41
CA LEU A 14 21.42 -5.47 -2.14
C LEU A 14 20.29 -4.65 -1.51
N ILE A 15 19.63 -3.80 -2.30
CA ILE A 15 18.56 -2.91 -1.81
C ILE A 15 17.31 -3.70 -1.42
N LEU A 16 16.90 -4.66 -2.24
CA LEU A 16 15.70 -5.48 -2.05
C LEU A 16 16.00 -6.86 -1.46
N GLY A 17 17.12 -6.95 -0.74
CA GLY A 17 17.53 -8.17 -0.05
C GLY A 17 16.62 -8.49 1.14
N PRO A 18 16.93 -9.58 1.88
CA PRO A 18 16.18 -9.95 3.08
C PRO A 18 16.31 -8.91 4.21
N ASP A 19 17.36 -8.10 4.18
CA ASP A 19 17.57 -6.99 5.10
C ASP A 19 16.91 -5.71 4.55
N SER A 20 15.83 -5.28 5.20
CA SER A 20 15.04 -4.11 4.81
C SER A 20 15.73 -2.78 5.09
N THR A 21 16.85 -2.74 5.82
CA THR A 21 17.54 -1.50 6.19
C THR A 21 18.03 -0.70 4.97
N HIS A 22 18.45 -1.37 3.90
CA HIS A 22 18.91 -0.69 2.67
C HIS A 22 17.76 0.01 1.96
N LEU A 23 16.61 -0.66 1.83
CA LEU A 23 15.41 -0.05 1.29
C LEU A 23 14.89 1.06 2.21
N GLU A 24 14.85 0.84 3.52
CA GLU A 24 14.43 1.87 4.49
C GLU A 24 15.30 3.12 4.37
N SER A 25 16.62 2.95 4.28
CA SER A 25 17.56 4.04 4.05
C SER A 25 17.27 4.75 2.74
N LEU A 26 17.06 4.03 1.64
CA LEU A 26 16.69 4.62 0.36
C LEU A 26 15.42 5.48 0.49
N ILE A 27 14.36 4.96 1.12
CA ILE A 27 13.10 5.68 1.32
C ILE A 27 13.29 6.91 2.21
N SER A 28 14.05 6.78 3.31
CA SER A 28 14.33 7.90 4.21
C SER A 28 15.12 9.01 3.53
N HIS A 29 16.05 8.69 2.63
CA HIS A 29 16.87 9.70 1.94
C HIS A 29 16.17 10.37 0.75
N LEU A 30 15.17 9.70 0.14
CA LEU A 30 14.29 10.33 -0.86
C LEU A 30 13.54 11.56 -0.31
N MET A 31 13.42 11.64 1.02
CA MET A 31 12.82 12.77 1.74
C MET A 31 13.78 13.94 1.99
N SER A 32 15.06 13.82 1.64
CA SER A 32 16.07 14.84 1.96
C SER A 32 16.03 16.07 1.03
N PHE A 33 16.63 17.17 1.48
CA PHE A 33 16.50 18.50 0.85
C PHE A 33 17.43 18.78 -0.35
N SER A 34 18.37 17.90 -0.69
CA SER A 34 19.29 18.16 -1.82
C SER A 34 18.78 17.54 -3.13
N ASN A 35 18.58 18.37 -4.16
CA ASN A 35 17.96 17.95 -5.43
C ASN A 35 18.83 16.94 -6.21
N ASP A 36 20.16 17.08 -6.15
CA ASP A 36 21.08 16.21 -6.89
C ASP A 36 21.13 14.78 -6.31
N GLN A 37 21.16 14.64 -4.98
CA GLN A 37 21.11 13.31 -4.36
C GLN A 37 19.75 12.67 -4.55
N ARG A 38 18.66 13.45 -4.50
CA ARG A 38 17.31 12.94 -4.74
C ARG A 38 17.18 12.32 -6.13
N SER A 39 17.71 12.96 -7.16
CA SER A 39 17.66 12.44 -8.54
C SER A 39 18.35 11.08 -8.67
N GLN A 40 19.50 10.90 -8.00
CA GLN A 40 20.21 9.62 -7.97
C GLN A 40 19.41 8.55 -7.23
N LEU A 41 18.83 8.85 -6.08
CA LEU A 41 18.00 7.92 -5.31
C LEU A 41 16.72 7.53 -6.07
N GLU A 42 16.08 8.47 -6.76
CA GLU A 42 14.93 8.21 -7.61
C GLU A 42 15.29 7.28 -8.77
N SER A 43 16.48 7.43 -9.36
CA SER A 43 16.97 6.51 -10.39
C SER A 43 17.18 5.09 -9.85
N LEU A 44 17.71 4.95 -8.62
CA LEU A 44 17.88 3.65 -7.96
C LEU A 44 16.54 3.00 -7.62
N PHE A 45 15.59 3.79 -7.13
CA PHE A 45 14.23 3.34 -6.88
C PHE A 45 13.56 2.87 -8.18
N ASN A 46 13.71 3.62 -9.28
CA ASN A 46 13.20 3.23 -10.58
C ASN A 46 13.88 1.96 -11.12
N LEU A 47 15.18 1.78 -10.87
CA LEU A 47 15.89 0.55 -11.24
C LEU A 47 15.35 -0.67 -10.46
N CYS A 48 15.08 -0.50 -9.16
CA CYS A 48 14.42 -1.52 -8.34
C CYS A 48 13.03 -1.86 -8.88
N LYS A 49 12.25 -0.83 -9.22
CA LYS A 49 10.90 -0.97 -9.80
C LYS A 49 10.91 -1.76 -11.11
N GLN A 50 11.87 -1.49 -11.99
CA GLN A 50 11.98 -2.15 -13.29
C GLN A 50 12.50 -3.59 -13.19
N THR A 51 13.45 -3.83 -12.28
CA THR A 51 14.14 -5.13 -12.19
C THR A 51 13.36 -6.13 -11.33
N ARG A 52 12.82 -5.70 -10.17
CA ARG A 52 12.11 -6.55 -9.21
C ARG A 52 10.91 -5.82 -8.57
N PRO A 53 9.83 -5.57 -9.34
CA PRO A 53 8.67 -4.82 -8.87
C PRO A 53 7.98 -5.47 -7.67
N GLU A 54 7.85 -6.80 -7.65
CA GLU A 54 7.21 -7.52 -6.55
C GLU A 54 7.99 -7.35 -5.23
N SER A 55 9.31 -7.57 -5.26
CA SER A 55 10.18 -7.41 -4.09
C SER A 55 10.18 -5.97 -3.58
N LEU A 56 10.08 -4.98 -4.48
CA LEU A 56 9.95 -3.58 -4.10
C LEU A 56 8.65 -3.32 -3.33
N LEU A 57 7.50 -3.78 -3.82
CA LEU A 57 6.23 -3.56 -3.13
C LEU A 57 6.15 -4.30 -1.80
N LEU A 58 6.64 -5.55 -1.73
CA LEU A 58 6.71 -6.29 -0.47
C LEU A 58 7.66 -5.62 0.53
N GLY A 59 8.79 -5.07 0.06
CA GLY A 59 9.70 -4.29 0.88
C GLY A 59 9.06 -3.00 1.42
N LEU A 60 8.33 -2.25 0.59
CA LEU A 60 7.58 -1.06 1.02
C LEU A 60 6.50 -1.42 2.06
N ALA A 61 5.78 -2.52 1.86
CA ALA A 61 4.81 -3.02 2.84
C ALA A 61 5.47 -3.46 4.15
N HIS A 62 6.64 -4.09 4.08
CA HIS A 62 7.40 -4.42 5.28
C HIS A 62 7.80 -3.15 6.06
N ILE A 63 8.37 -2.14 5.39
CA ILE A 63 8.75 -0.85 5.99
C ILE A 63 7.54 -0.16 6.62
N LEU A 64 6.38 -0.20 5.96
CA LEU A 64 5.14 0.34 6.49
C LEU A 64 4.74 -0.25 7.85
N HIS A 65 5.17 -1.47 8.15
CA HIS A 65 4.89 -2.16 9.42
C HIS A 65 6.04 -2.03 10.42
N THR A 66 7.30 -2.09 9.97
CA THR A 66 8.47 -2.26 10.86
C THR A 66 9.29 -0.99 11.08
N ALA A 67 9.20 0.01 10.19
CA ALA A 67 10.09 1.15 10.27
C ALA A 67 9.82 1.99 11.54
N PRO A 68 10.84 2.36 12.31
CA PRO A 68 10.67 3.11 13.55
C PRO A 68 10.19 4.54 13.28
N LYS A 69 10.65 5.15 12.16
CA LYS A 69 10.37 6.53 11.81
C LYS A 69 9.00 6.68 11.14
N PRO A 70 8.09 7.52 11.70
CA PRO A 70 6.76 7.77 11.13
C PRO A 70 6.79 8.28 9.70
N GLU A 71 7.76 9.12 9.37
CA GLU A 71 7.93 9.72 8.04
C GLU A 71 8.25 8.66 7.00
N THR A 72 9.01 7.63 7.39
CA THR A 72 9.40 6.54 6.51
C THR A 72 8.23 5.58 6.25
N ARG A 73 7.42 5.29 7.28
CA ARG A 73 6.14 4.57 7.13
C ARG A 73 5.18 5.35 6.23
N THR A 74 5.06 6.67 6.46
CA THR A 74 4.21 7.57 5.65
C THR A 74 4.62 7.57 4.19
N MET A 75 5.92 7.72 3.89
CA MET A 75 6.40 7.70 2.52
C MET A 75 6.18 6.33 1.85
N SER A 76 6.35 5.24 2.59
CA SER A 76 6.05 3.89 2.09
C SER A 76 4.58 3.73 1.71
N ALA A 77 3.65 4.23 2.54
CA ALA A 77 2.21 4.22 2.22
C ALA A 77 1.90 5.03 0.94
N ILE A 78 2.54 6.18 0.76
CA ILE A 78 2.37 7.05 -0.42
C ILE A 78 2.89 6.36 -1.69
N LEU A 79 4.07 5.75 -1.63
CA LEU A 79 4.66 5.03 -2.76
C LEU A 79 3.84 3.80 -3.13
N LEU A 80 3.34 3.04 -2.15
CA LEU A 80 2.42 1.93 -2.39
C LEU A 80 1.17 2.40 -3.12
N ARG A 81 0.50 3.46 -2.64
CA ARG A 81 -0.69 4.01 -3.31
C ARG A 81 -0.41 4.37 -4.76
N ARG A 82 0.70 5.08 -5.01
CA ARG A 82 1.11 5.46 -6.36
C ARG A 82 1.25 4.25 -7.28
N HIS A 83 1.67 3.11 -6.75
CA HIS A 83 1.84 1.87 -7.52
C HIS A 83 0.57 1.02 -7.67
N PHE A 84 -0.51 1.37 -6.97
CA PHE A 84 -1.82 0.75 -7.08
C PHE A 84 -2.84 1.57 -7.87
N THR A 85 -2.56 2.86 -8.13
CA THR A 85 -3.37 3.68 -9.03
C THR A 85 -3.08 3.36 -10.50
N HIS A 86 -4.13 3.30 -11.34
CA HIS A 86 -3.98 3.21 -12.80
C HIS A 86 -3.40 4.51 -13.37
N HIS A 87 -2.07 4.55 -13.46
CA HIS A 87 -1.33 5.57 -14.18
C HIS A 87 -0.27 4.88 -15.05
N HIS A 88 -0.07 5.39 -16.29
CA HIS A 88 0.52 4.66 -17.42
C HIS A 88 1.82 3.88 -17.11
N ASP A 89 2.67 4.36 -16.19
CA ASP A 89 3.98 3.75 -15.87
C ASP A 89 4.18 3.35 -14.40
N SER A 90 3.12 3.42 -13.59
CA SER A 90 3.21 3.21 -12.13
C SER A 90 2.42 2.01 -11.63
N PHE A 91 1.43 1.52 -12.37
CA PHE A 91 0.59 0.41 -11.92
C PHE A 91 1.34 -0.93 -11.97
N LEU A 92 1.65 -1.48 -10.80
CA LEU A 92 2.46 -2.71 -10.67
C LEU A 92 1.64 -3.93 -10.23
N TRP A 93 0.38 -3.76 -9.83
CA TRP A 93 -0.47 -4.84 -9.32
C TRP A 93 -0.54 -6.09 -10.23
N PRO A 94 -0.67 -5.95 -11.56
CA PRO A 94 -0.76 -7.11 -12.46
C PRO A 94 0.51 -7.97 -12.47
N LEU A 95 1.66 -7.38 -12.13
CA LEU A 95 2.97 -8.05 -12.13
C LEU A 95 3.20 -8.93 -10.89
N LEU A 96 2.31 -8.85 -9.90
CA LEU A 96 2.46 -9.56 -8.64
C LEU A 96 1.89 -10.98 -8.73
N SER A 97 2.61 -11.91 -8.10
CA SER A 97 2.11 -13.25 -7.83
C SER A 97 0.90 -13.21 -6.87
N PRO A 98 0.02 -14.23 -6.91
CA PRO A 98 -1.10 -14.33 -5.97
C PRO A 98 -0.65 -14.28 -4.51
N ALA A 99 0.48 -14.91 -4.17
CA ALA A 99 1.03 -14.91 -2.82
C ALA A 99 1.45 -13.50 -2.37
N ALA A 100 2.10 -12.72 -3.26
CA ALA A 100 2.46 -11.34 -2.96
C ALA A 100 1.23 -10.44 -2.78
N ARG A 101 0.19 -10.62 -3.61
CA ARG A 101 -1.09 -9.90 -3.46
C ARG A 101 -1.75 -10.18 -2.11
N SER A 102 -1.85 -11.46 -1.72
CA SER A 102 -2.38 -11.85 -0.41
C SER A 102 -1.56 -11.27 0.74
N SER A 103 -0.22 -11.29 0.63
CA SER A 103 0.66 -10.69 1.64
C SER A 103 0.45 -9.18 1.75
N LEU A 104 0.29 -8.47 0.64
CA LEU A 104 0.04 -7.02 0.63
C LEU A 104 -1.31 -6.69 1.27
N HIS A 105 -2.36 -7.43 0.94
CA HIS A 105 -3.68 -7.28 1.57
C HIS A 105 -3.57 -7.42 3.10
N PHE A 106 -2.92 -8.49 3.57
CA PHE A 106 -2.74 -8.74 5.00
C PHE A 106 -1.96 -7.63 5.69
N VAL A 107 -0.83 -7.20 5.11
CA VAL A 107 0.02 -6.16 5.71
C VAL A 107 -0.69 -4.81 5.74
N LEU A 108 -1.37 -4.40 4.67
CA LEU A 108 -2.10 -3.13 4.63
C LEU A 108 -3.18 -3.06 5.72
N LEU A 109 -3.97 -4.14 5.87
CA LEU A 109 -5.01 -4.22 6.89
C LEU A 109 -4.43 -4.26 8.31
N SER A 110 -3.36 -5.04 8.51
CA SER A 110 -2.68 -5.13 9.81
C SER A 110 -2.05 -3.80 10.23
N SER A 111 -1.37 -3.11 9.30
CA SER A 111 -0.82 -1.77 9.53
C SER A 111 -1.92 -0.77 9.88
N LEU A 112 -3.07 -0.81 9.21
CA LEU A 112 -4.19 0.08 9.49
C LEU A 112 -4.78 -0.14 10.91
N GLN A 113 -4.81 -1.38 11.38
CA GLN A 113 -5.26 -1.70 12.73
C GLN A 113 -4.25 -1.29 13.81
N GLN A 114 -2.95 -1.47 13.56
CA GLN A 114 -1.91 -1.36 14.58
C GLN A 114 -1.21 0.00 14.63
N GLU A 115 -1.33 0.83 13.60
CA GLU A 115 -0.60 2.08 13.50
C GLU A 115 -0.97 3.07 14.62
N PRO A 116 -0.02 3.43 15.51
CA PRO A 116 -0.31 4.31 16.65
C PRO A 116 -0.45 5.79 16.25
N ILE A 117 0.09 6.22 15.11
CA ILE A 117 0.17 7.64 14.75
C ILE A 117 -1.02 8.05 13.90
N LYS A 118 -1.90 8.88 14.46
CA LYS A 118 -3.19 9.31 13.86
C LYS A 118 -3.10 9.87 12.43
N SER A 119 -1.96 10.39 11.99
CA SER A 119 -1.79 10.94 10.63
C SER A 119 -1.60 9.88 9.55
N ILE A 120 -1.18 8.65 9.90
CA ILE A 120 -0.83 7.58 8.96
C ILE A 120 -2.05 6.73 8.55
N PRO A 121 -3.02 6.39 9.42
CA PRO A 121 -4.23 5.64 9.05
C PRO A 121 -4.96 6.21 7.84
N LYS A 122 -4.98 7.54 7.70
CA LYS A 122 -5.55 8.19 6.52
C LYS A 122 -4.87 7.77 5.22
N LYS A 123 -3.53 7.71 5.22
CA LYS A 123 -2.79 7.24 4.05
C LYS A 123 -3.03 5.77 3.78
N LEU A 124 -3.16 4.96 4.83
CA LEU A 124 -3.40 3.53 4.71
C LEU A 124 -4.79 3.21 4.13
N TYR A 125 -5.87 3.80 4.65
CA TYR A 125 -7.19 3.54 4.08
C TYR A 125 -7.31 4.13 2.68
N ASP A 126 -6.69 5.29 2.39
CA ASP A 126 -6.62 5.84 1.03
C ASP A 126 -5.94 4.84 0.08
N THR A 127 -4.84 4.21 0.50
CA THR A 127 -4.13 3.18 -0.28
C THR A 127 -4.99 1.94 -0.50
N ILE A 128 -5.68 1.46 0.53
CA ILE A 128 -6.56 0.28 0.45
C ILE A 128 -7.73 0.53 -0.48
N SER A 129 -8.40 1.67 -0.34
CA SER A 129 -9.54 2.04 -1.17
C SER A 129 -9.12 2.24 -2.63
N GLU A 130 -7.97 2.88 -2.88
CA GLU A 130 -7.43 3.05 -4.22
C GLU A 130 -7.14 1.69 -4.87
N LEU A 131 -6.41 0.80 -4.17
CA LEU A 131 -6.13 -0.54 -4.67
C LEU A 131 -7.43 -1.33 -4.92
N THR A 132 -8.39 -1.27 -4.01
CA THR A 132 -9.65 -1.98 -4.18
C THR A 132 -10.45 -1.43 -5.36
N ALA A 133 -10.51 -0.10 -5.51
CA ALA A 133 -11.18 0.55 -6.63
C ALA A 133 -10.55 0.20 -7.99
N THR A 134 -9.24 -0.06 -8.04
CA THR A 134 -8.58 -0.45 -9.29
C THR A 134 -8.79 -1.92 -9.65
N ILE A 135 -8.84 -2.82 -8.68
CA ILE A 135 -8.90 -4.27 -8.96
C ILE A 135 -10.33 -4.83 -9.03
N LEU A 136 -11.28 -4.20 -8.33
CA LEU A 136 -12.65 -4.69 -8.22
C LEU A 136 -13.44 -4.68 -9.55
N PRO A 137 -13.25 -3.70 -10.46
CA PRO A 137 -13.90 -3.74 -11.78
C PRO A 137 -13.43 -4.92 -12.66
N ASP A 138 -12.16 -5.33 -12.52
CA ASP A 138 -11.58 -6.42 -13.30
C ASP A 138 -11.98 -7.79 -12.76
N ASP A 139 -12.03 -7.93 -11.43
CA ASP A 139 -12.46 -9.16 -10.75
C ASP A 139 -13.19 -8.84 -9.44
N PRO A 140 -14.53 -8.95 -9.41
CA PRO A 140 -15.34 -8.72 -8.21
C PRO A 140 -15.05 -9.68 -7.06
N SER A 141 -14.39 -10.81 -7.31
CA SER A 141 -14.01 -11.78 -6.28
C SER A 141 -12.64 -11.49 -5.65
N THR A 142 -11.87 -10.57 -6.23
CA THR A 142 -10.58 -10.16 -5.68
C THR A 142 -10.79 -9.48 -4.33
N TRP A 143 -9.95 -9.86 -3.36
CA TRP A 143 -9.99 -9.35 -1.98
C TRP A 143 -11.35 -9.54 -1.29
N SER A 144 -11.98 -10.70 -1.51
CA SER A 144 -13.27 -11.09 -0.92
C SER A 144 -13.42 -10.85 0.58
N ASP A 145 -12.31 -10.92 1.32
CA ASP A 145 -12.29 -10.83 2.77
C ASP A 145 -12.38 -9.37 3.28
N LEU A 146 -12.16 -8.38 2.41
CA LEU A 146 -12.20 -6.97 2.78
C LEU A 146 -13.59 -6.54 3.25
N LEU A 147 -14.64 -6.82 2.47
CA LEU A 147 -16.00 -6.39 2.81
C LEU A 147 -16.49 -6.98 4.14
N PRO A 148 -16.40 -8.30 4.40
CA PRO A 148 -16.73 -8.87 5.70
C PRO A 148 -15.97 -8.21 6.86
N LEU A 149 -14.68 -7.92 6.67
CA LEU A 149 -13.86 -7.26 7.70
C LEU A 149 -14.34 -5.81 7.97
N LEU A 150 -14.67 -5.05 6.93
CA LEU A 150 -15.20 -3.69 7.10
C LEU A 150 -16.55 -3.69 7.82
N PHE A 151 -17.42 -4.68 7.55
CA PHE A 151 -18.66 -4.87 8.32
C PHE A 151 -18.40 -5.23 9.78
N GLN A 152 -17.40 -6.06 10.06
CA GLN A 152 -16.99 -6.31 11.44
C GLN A 152 -16.50 -5.02 12.12
N TRP A 153 -15.71 -4.20 11.42
CA TRP A 153 -15.18 -2.94 11.96
C TRP A 153 -16.26 -1.88 12.19
N VAL A 154 -17.26 -1.77 11.31
CA VAL A 154 -18.35 -0.80 11.49
C VAL A 154 -19.19 -1.13 12.74
N THR A 155 -19.32 -2.41 13.09
CA THR A 155 -20.02 -2.85 14.32
C THR A 155 -19.12 -2.98 15.55
N SER A 156 -17.82 -2.68 15.41
CA SER A 156 -16.85 -2.78 16.51
C SER A 156 -17.14 -1.74 17.60
N PRO A 157 -16.86 -2.02 18.89
CA PRO A 157 -16.92 -1.00 19.94
C PRO A 157 -15.79 0.04 19.85
N GLU A 158 -14.80 -0.13 18.95
CA GLU A 158 -13.68 0.81 18.77
C GLU A 158 -14.04 1.90 17.74
N PRO A 159 -14.27 3.17 18.15
CA PRO A 159 -14.73 4.23 17.24
C PRO A 159 -13.79 4.49 16.08
N ARG A 160 -12.48 4.26 16.28
CA ARG A 160 -11.47 4.39 15.23
C ARG A 160 -11.69 3.38 14.10
N LEU A 161 -12.01 2.13 14.43
CA LEU A 161 -12.28 1.11 13.40
C LEU A 161 -13.59 1.40 12.67
N GLN A 162 -14.60 1.92 13.40
CA GLN A 162 -15.84 2.40 12.80
C GLN A 162 -15.57 3.50 11.77
N GLU A 163 -14.86 4.56 12.16
CA GLU A 163 -14.50 5.68 11.27
C GLU A 163 -13.74 5.20 10.03
N VAL A 164 -12.71 4.38 10.23
CA VAL A 164 -11.89 3.83 9.14
C VAL A 164 -12.74 3.01 8.18
N SER A 165 -13.62 2.14 8.69
CA SER A 165 -14.47 1.30 7.85
C SER A 165 -15.45 2.14 7.03
N LEU A 166 -16.09 3.14 7.64
CA LEU A 166 -17.00 4.08 6.98
C LEU A 166 -16.28 4.88 5.88
N MET A 167 -15.02 5.26 6.11
CA MET A 167 -14.22 5.96 5.09
C MET A 167 -13.91 5.09 3.87
N ILE A 168 -13.58 3.82 4.08
CA ILE A 168 -13.36 2.88 2.97
C ILE A 168 -14.69 2.61 2.24
N PHE A 169 -15.79 2.39 2.97
CA PHE A 169 -17.12 2.23 2.35
C PHE A 169 -17.51 3.45 1.51
N ALA A 170 -17.29 4.67 2.00
CA ALA A 170 -17.59 5.89 1.27
C ALA A 170 -16.78 5.99 -0.04
N GLN A 171 -15.49 5.63 -0.02
CA GLN A 171 -14.63 5.65 -1.21
C GLN A 171 -15.00 4.55 -2.22
N LEU A 172 -15.50 3.40 -1.74
CA LEU A 172 -15.86 2.28 -2.60
C LEU A 172 -17.32 2.27 -3.05
N ALA A 173 -18.18 3.15 -2.52
CA ALA A 173 -19.63 3.13 -2.71
C ALA A 173 -20.08 2.96 -4.17
N HIS A 174 -19.36 3.55 -5.13
CA HIS A 174 -19.67 3.42 -6.56
C HIS A 174 -19.51 1.99 -7.10
N TYR A 175 -18.57 1.21 -6.54
CA TYR A 175 -18.25 -0.14 -6.99
C TYR A 175 -19.04 -1.21 -6.23
N ILE A 176 -19.32 -0.99 -4.94
CA ILE A 176 -19.95 -1.98 -4.05
C ILE A 176 -21.42 -1.67 -3.73
N GLY A 177 -22.04 -0.69 -4.41
CA GLY A 177 -23.40 -0.24 -4.10
C GLY A 177 -24.46 -1.36 -4.08
N GLN A 178 -24.41 -2.29 -5.03
CA GLN A 178 -25.31 -3.45 -5.06
C GLN A 178 -25.05 -4.43 -3.92
N THR A 179 -23.80 -4.57 -3.48
CA THR A 179 -23.39 -5.41 -2.35
C THR A 179 -23.76 -4.78 -1.00
N ILE A 180 -23.75 -3.44 -0.91
CA ILE A 180 -24.13 -2.69 0.29
C ILE A 180 -25.64 -2.69 0.51
N LEU A 181 -26.45 -2.72 -0.55
CA LEU A 181 -27.90 -2.53 -0.47
C LEU A 181 -28.61 -3.41 0.59
N PRO A 182 -28.31 -4.72 0.70
CA PRO A 182 -28.91 -5.57 1.73
C PRO A 182 -28.43 -5.28 3.16
N GLN A 183 -27.27 -4.64 3.30
CA GLN A 183 -26.60 -4.34 4.58
C GLN A 183 -26.86 -2.91 5.08
N LEU A 184 -27.70 -2.15 4.36
CA LEU A 184 -27.92 -0.72 4.61
C LEU A 184 -28.55 -0.45 5.99
N SER A 185 -29.36 -1.38 6.50
CA SER A 185 -29.88 -1.34 7.87
C SER A 185 -28.79 -1.40 8.93
N THR A 186 -27.75 -2.22 8.72
CA THR A 186 -26.58 -2.32 9.61
C THR A 186 -25.86 -0.97 9.68
N PHE A 187 -25.61 -0.32 8.55
CA PHE A 187 -25.01 1.02 8.52
C PHE A 187 -25.85 2.04 9.27
N HIS A 188 -27.16 2.04 9.06
CA HIS A 188 -28.07 3.01 9.67
C HIS A 188 -28.19 2.85 11.20
N SER A 189 -27.80 1.70 11.74
CA SER A 189 -27.78 1.45 13.19
C SER A 189 -26.50 1.92 13.89
N VAL A 190 -25.43 2.16 13.13
CA VAL A 190 -24.11 2.60 13.64
C VAL A 190 -23.93 4.11 13.50
N LEU A 191 -24.62 4.75 12.53
CA LEU A 191 -24.69 6.20 12.35
C LEU A 191 -25.62 6.87 13.36
#